data_AF-T0ZZB0-F1
#
_entry.id   AF-T0ZZB0-F1
#
_cell.length_a   1.000
_cell.length_b   1.000
_cell.length_c   1.000
_cell.angle_alpha   90.00
_cell.angle_beta   90.00
_cell.angle_gamma   90.00
#
_symmetry.space_group_name_H-M   'P 1'
#
loop_
_entity.id
_entity.type
_entity.pdbx_description
1 polymer ?
#
loop_
_entity_poly.entity_id
_entity_poly.type
_entity_poly.pdbx_seq_one_letter_code
_entity_poly.pdbx_strand_id
1 'polypeptide(L)' 'MAVDPARSAQMALVRSRDTKPEMRVRKALHAAGIRYVLHDRRLTGVPDLVFPSRRVAVFV' A
#
# COMPACT_ATOMS: atom_id res chain seq x y z
N MET A 1 8.67 19.50 -23.16
CA MET A 1 7.51 18.59 -23.21
C MET A 1 6.49 19.12 -22.21
N ALA A 2 5.45 19.82 -22.68
CA ALA A 2 4.47 20.46 -21.79
C ALA A 2 3.56 19.38 -21.19
N VAL A 3 3.53 19.28 -19.86
CA VAL A 3 2.60 18.40 -19.15
C VAL A 3 1.22 19.04 -19.21
N ASP A 4 0.24 18.32 -19.75
CA ASP A 4 -1.15 18.75 -19.79
C ASP A 4 -1.66 19.03 -18.36
N PRO A 5 -2.17 20.24 -18.06
CA PRO A 5 -2.59 20.61 -16.71
C PRO A 5 -3.78 19.76 -16.20
N ALA A 6 -4.64 19.25 -17.08
CA ALA A 6 -5.72 18.34 -16.70
C ALA A 6 -5.16 16.98 -16.25
N ARG A 7 -4.12 16.48 -16.94
CA ARG A 7 -3.42 15.24 -16.51
C ARG A 7 -2.71 15.42 -15.16
N SER A 8 -2.08 16.57 -14.94
CA SER A 8 -1.42 16.89 -13.66
C SER A 8 -2.43 16.92 -12.50
N ALA A 9 -3.58 17.59 -12.69
CA ALA A 9 -4.66 17.63 -11.71
C ALA A 9 -5.23 16.25 -11.40
N GLN A 10 -5.38 15.40 -12.42
CA GLN A 10 -5.88 14.04 -12.25
C GLN A 10 -4.90 13.14 -11.47
N MET A 11 -3.58 13.29 -11.71
CA MET A 11 -2.54 12.58 -10.95
C MET A 11 -2.49 13.05 -9.48
N ALA A 12 -2.74 14.33 -9.21
CA ALA A 12 -2.78 14.87 -7.84
C ALA A 12 -3.91 14.28 -6.97
N LEU A 13 -4.97 13.74 -7.59
CA LEU A 13 -6.06 13.06 -6.90
C LEU A 13 -5.72 11.60 -6.51
N VAL A 14 -4.68 11.03 -7.12
CA VAL A 14 -4.26 9.65 -6.86
C VAL A 14 -3.47 9.61 -5.56
N ARG A 15 -4.08 9.07 -4.50
CA ARG A 15 -3.37 8.85 -3.23
C ARG A 15 -2.33 7.75 -3.41
N SER A 16 -1.12 8.00 -2.90
CA SER A 16 -0.01 7.04 -2.92
C SER A 16 -0.09 5.98 -1.80
N ARG A 17 -1.09 6.05 -0.92
CA ARG A 17 -1.32 5.16 0.23
C ARG A 17 -2.81 5.06 0.52
N ASP A 18 -3.19 4.01 1.24
CA ASP A 18 -4.57 3.70 1.61
C ASP A 18 -5.46 3.60 0.37
N THR A 19 -4.89 3.05 -0.71
CA THR A 19 -5.62 2.84 -1.95
C THR A 19 -6.76 1.86 -1.72
N LYS A 20 -7.79 1.90 -2.56
CA LYS A 20 -8.92 0.95 -2.49
C LYS A 20 -8.45 -0.53 -2.39
N PRO A 21 -7.47 -1.01 -3.19
CA PRO A 21 -6.96 -2.37 -3.04
C PRO A 21 -6.23 -2.60 -1.70
N GLU A 22 -5.34 -1.71 -1.26
CA GLU A 22 -4.69 -1.82 0.06
C GLU A 22 -5.73 -1.95 1.18
N MET A 23 -6.74 -1.08 1.18
CA MET A 23 -7.78 -1.06 2.20
C MET A 23 -8.63 -2.33 2.19
N ARG A 24 -8.88 -2.94 1.03
CA ARG A 24 -9.57 -4.24 0.95
C ARG A 24 -8.75 -5.35 1.60
N VAL A 25 -7.44 -5.41 1.31
CA VAL A 25 -6.54 -6.41 1.90
C VAL A 25 -6.44 -6.22 3.41
N ARG A 26 -6.23 -4.99 3.88
CA ARG A 26 -6.16 -4.66 5.31
C ARG A 26 -7.42 -5.08 6.06
N LYS A 27 -8.60 -4.80 5.49
CA LYS A 27 -9.90 -5.21 6.06
C LYS A 27 -10.05 -6.73 6.12
N ALA A 28 -9.70 -7.44 5.05
CA ALA A 28 -9.76 -8.91 5.02
C ALA A 28 -8.83 -9.55 6.05
N LEU A 29 -7.58 -9.05 6.16
CA LEU A 29 -6.62 -9.52 7.15
C LEU A 29 -7.09 -9.26 8.59
N HIS A 30 -7.65 -8.07 8.85
CA HIS A 30 -8.21 -7.76 10.16
C HIS A 30 -9.40 -8.68 10.49
N ALA A 31 -10.32 -8.89 9.55
CA ALA A 31 -11.45 -9.81 9.76
C ALA A 31 -10.99 -11.25 10.02
N ALA A 32 -9.87 -11.66 9.43
CA ALA A 32 -9.24 -12.97 9.66
C ALA A 32 -8.38 -13.03 10.94
N GLY A 33 -8.30 -11.97 11.75
CA GLY A 33 -7.48 -11.92 12.97
C GLY A 33 -5.97 -11.94 12.71
N ILE A 34 -5.53 -11.66 11.48
CA ILE A 34 -4.12 -11.72 11.10
C ILE A 34 -3.46 -10.38 11.39
N ARG A 35 -2.39 -10.42 12.19
CA ARG A 35 -1.55 -9.27 12.52
C ARG A 35 -0.47 -9.06 11.45
N TYR A 36 -0.20 -7.81 11.12
CA TYR A 36 0.81 -7.39 10.15
C TYR A 36 1.43 -6.05 10.54
N VAL A 37 2.56 -5.72 9.93
CA VAL A 37 3.22 -4.41 9.99
C VAL A 37 3.03 -3.72 8.64
N LEU A 38 2.71 -2.41 8.65
CA LEU A 38 2.52 -1.61 7.45
C LEU A 38 3.78 -0.85 7.06
N HIS A 39 4.07 -0.80 5.76
CA HIS A 39 5.15 0.03 5.17
C HIS A 39 6.48 -0.06 5.94
N ASP A 40 6.98 -1.28 6.17
CA ASP A 40 8.20 -1.48 6.97
C ASP A 40 9.43 -0.94 6.24
N ARG A 41 9.90 0.24 6.66
CA ARG A 41 11.06 0.94 6.09
C ARG A 41 12.40 0.28 6.41
N ARG A 42 12.43 -0.72 7.29
CA ARG A 42 13.64 -1.50 7.58
C ARG A 42 13.93 -2.51 6.48
N LEU A 43 12.95 -2.79 5.61
CA LEU A 43 13.07 -3.72 4.50
C LEU A 43 13.26 -2.98 3.17
N THR A 44 14.13 -3.53 2.32
CA THR A 44 14.33 -3.03 0.96
C THR A 44 13.01 -3.08 0.18
N GLY A 45 12.69 -1.99 -0.52
CA GLY A 45 11.45 -1.87 -1.29
C GLY A 45 10.22 -1.40 -0.49
N VAL A 46 10.33 -1.23 0.83
CA VAL A 46 9.25 -0.74 1.72
C VAL A 46 7.90 -1.45 1.45
N PRO A 47 7.78 -2.75 1.77
CA PRO A 47 6.57 -3.51 1.47
C PRO A 47 5.34 -2.95 2.18
N ASP A 48 4.17 -3.00 1.53
CA ASP A 48 2.92 -2.47 2.08
C ASP A 48 2.46 -3.26 3.31
N LEU A 49 2.60 -4.58 3.28
CA LEU A 49 2.20 -5.49 4.35
C LEU A 49 3.33 -6.49 4.64
N VAL A 50 3.74 -6.55 5.90
CA VAL A 50 4.80 -7.46 6.36
C VAL A 50 4.27 -8.36 7.47
N PHE A 51 4.58 -9.65 7.38
CA PHE A 51 4.24 -10.68 8.36
C PHE A 51 5.54 -11.28 8.94
N PRO A 52 6.13 -10.67 10.00
CA PRO A 52 7.44 -11.08 10.50
C PRO A 52 7.48 -12.54 10.96
N SER A 53 6.43 -13.01 11.63
CA SER A 53 6.33 -14.40 12.12
C SER A 53 6.24 -15.43 10.99
N ARG A 54 5.77 -15.02 9.81
CA ARG A 54 5.60 -15.87 8.63
C ARG A 54 6.70 -15.70 7.59
N ARG A 55 7.58 -14.70 7.77
CA ARG A 55 8.63 -14.29 6.81
C ARG A 55 8.04 -14.00 5.41
N VAL A 56 6.89 -13.32 5.36
CA VAL A 56 6.20 -12.94 4.13
C VAL A 56 6.08 -11.41 4.04
N ALA A 57 6.31 -10.87 2.84
CA ALA A 57 6.05 -9.48 2.49
C ALA A 57 5.13 -9.42 1.25
N VAL A 58 4.21 -8.45 1.22
CA VAL A 58 3.23 -8.26 0.15
C VAL A 58 3.27 -6.80 -0.31
N PHE A 59 3.23 -6.62 -1.64
CA PHE A 59 3.15 -5.32 -2.32
C PHE A 59 1.79 -5.23 -3.04
N VAL A 60 1.07 -4.11 -2.88
CA VAL A 60 -0.31 -3.94 -3.36
C VAL A 60 -0.46 -2.72 -4.26
#